data_AF-A0A6G0Q3N1-F1
#
_entry.id   AF-A0A6G0Q3N1-F1
#
_cell.length_a   1.000
_cell.length_b   1.000
_cell.length_c   1.000
_cell.angle_alpha   90.00
_cell.angle_beta   90.00
_cell.angle_gamma   90.00
#
_symmetry.space_group_name_H-M   'P 1'
#
loop_
_entity.id
_entity.type
_entity.pdbx_description
1 polymer ?
#
loop_
_entity_poly.entity_id
_entity_poly.type
_entity_poly.pdbx_seq_one_letter_code
_entity_poly.pdbx_strand_id
1 'polypeptide(L)'
;MERRARLDVVHDRLNLGRMDRDPYDIAILDGVLKAEADKLHAHAGTGGVSAHPTGTIVAQDGDSARRNPISAQGKVARSTLERILDAINADPELVSDRAKLRHLREENLSAIKVWLRRGHTQPRQPQFHGGPDDFLPLMTWLVMHRTALHDLLQFVPYPELIAKFLPREMLLCWGELERYDLQIATMRQLVNHEEVPIPAKEYCRSWVAACTTEDGSTRDRQLAKDPQRWLRLRGLYTAAPMCSCPPGVTEDSWRVMHTLPHVVWAWSVTPWGTYPRTQLGSIYQVHPAVQRACEKIVDKGEWGATVMLPSGVTWEDRMVAMATGLAATAQY
;
A
#
# COMPACT_ATOMS: atom_id res chain seq x y z
N MET A 1 -32.12 -2.69 0.63
CA MET A 1 -32.03 -1.27 1.08
C MET A 1 -30.62 -0.89 1.55
N GLU A 2 -29.96 -1.67 2.40
CA GLU A 2 -28.65 -1.35 2.97
C GLU A 2 -27.50 -1.21 1.94
N ARG A 3 -27.48 -2.04 0.89
CA ARG A 3 -26.49 -1.94 -0.21
C ARG A 3 -26.60 -0.64 -1.02
N ARG A 4 -27.79 -0.04 -1.12
CA ARG A 4 -28.00 1.19 -1.90
C ARG A 4 -27.52 2.43 -1.17
N ALA A 5 -27.83 2.53 0.13
CA ALA A 5 -27.30 3.61 0.97
C ALA A 5 -25.76 3.62 0.96
N ARG A 6 -25.13 2.43 0.90
CA ARG A 6 -23.68 2.29 0.75
C ARG A 6 -23.15 2.84 -0.57
N LEU A 7 -23.87 2.65 -1.67
CA LEU A 7 -23.52 3.18 -3.00
C LEU A 7 -23.72 4.69 -3.10
N ASP A 8 -24.82 5.21 -2.55
CA ASP A 8 -25.07 6.65 -2.55
C ASP A 8 -23.97 7.41 -1.76
N VAL A 9 -23.48 6.81 -0.66
CA VAL A 9 -22.32 7.35 0.09
C VAL A 9 -21.02 7.33 -0.73
N VAL A 10 -20.82 6.32 -1.58
CA VAL A 10 -19.65 6.26 -2.48
C VAL A 10 -19.79 7.31 -3.59
N HIS A 11 -20.97 7.46 -4.20
CA HIS A 11 -21.24 8.49 -5.23
C HIS A 11 -21.06 9.90 -4.67
N ASP A 12 -21.57 10.17 -3.46
CA ASP A 12 -21.41 11.46 -2.79
C ASP A 12 -19.93 11.78 -2.51
N ARG A 13 -19.13 10.78 -2.12
CA ARG A 13 -17.69 10.95 -1.84
C ARG A 13 -16.83 11.12 -3.10
N LEU A 14 -17.30 10.59 -4.23
CA LEU A 14 -16.67 10.72 -5.54
C LEU A 14 -17.27 11.86 -6.40
N ASN A 15 -18.23 12.60 -5.86
CA ASN A 15 -18.95 13.69 -6.53
C ASN A 15 -19.64 13.26 -7.83
N LEU A 16 -20.22 12.06 -7.84
CA LEU A 16 -20.94 11.48 -8.98
C LEU A 16 -22.46 11.61 -8.80
N GLY A 17 -23.19 11.67 -9.93
CA GLY A 17 -24.65 11.67 -9.92
C GLY A 17 -25.20 10.39 -9.27
N ARG A 18 -26.16 10.53 -8.36
CA ARG A 18 -26.83 9.39 -7.73
C ARG A 18 -27.68 8.66 -8.77
N MET A 19 -27.75 7.33 -8.69
CA MET A 19 -28.56 6.54 -9.61
C MET A 19 -30.07 6.79 -9.40
N ASP A 20 -30.89 6.51 -10.43
CA ASP A 20 -32.35 6.66 -10.38
C ASP A 20 -33.02 5.73 -9.35
N ARG A 21 -34.23 6.12 -8.92
CA ARG A 21 -34.98 5.56 -7.78
C ARG A 21 -35.87 4.36 -8.10
N ASP A 22 -35.83 3.84 -9.32
CA ASP A 22 -36.73 2.75 -9.70
C ASP A 22 -36.38 1.43 -8.98
N PRO A 23 -37.38 0.63 -8.57
CA PRO A 23 -37.16 -0.62 -7.85
C PRO A 23 -36.48 -1.65 -8.76
N TYR A 24 -35.24 -2.02 -8.42
CA TYR A 24 -34.43 -2.98 -9.17
C TYR A 24 -34.76 -4.43 -8.78
N ASP A 25 -34.86 -5.27 -9.80
CA ASP A 25 -34.95 -6.73 -9.67
C ASP A 25 -33.61 -7.29 -9.14
N ILE A 26 -33.67 -8.06 -8.05
CA ILE A 26 -32.49 -8.56 -7.31
C ILE A 26 -31.65 -9.48 -8.19
N ALA A 27 -32.26 -10.17 -9.17
CA ALA A 27 -31.56 -11.05 -10.10
C ALA A 27 -30.65 -10.31 -11.10
N ILE A 28 -30.88 -9.01 -11.32
CA ILE A 28 -30.12 -8.15 -12.25
C ILE A 28 -29.09 -7.31 -11.48
N LEU A 29 -29.21 -7.25 -10.15
CA LEU A 29 -28.44 -6.37 -9.29
C LEU A 29 -26.95 -6.69 -9.32
N ASP A 30 -26.52 -7.96 -9.33
CA ASP A 30 -25.09 -8.29 -9.35
C ASP A 30 -24.43 -7.89 -10.69
N GLY A 31 -25.16 -8.03 -11.81
CA GLY A 31 -24.68 -7.57 -13.12
C GLY A 31 -24.60 -6.05 -13.20
N VAL A 32 -25.57 -5.34 -12.64
CA VAL A 32 -25.59 -3.86 -12.58
C VAL A 32 -24.56 -3.33 -11.60
N LEU A 33 -24.37 -3.97 -10.45
CA LEU A 33 -23.35 -3.63 -9.46
C LEU A 33 -21.95 -3.85 -10.02
N LYS A 34 -21.73 -4.93 -10.77
CA LYS A 34 -20.47 -5.16 -11.48
C LYS A 34 -20.26 -4.10 -12.57
N ALA A 35 -21.27 -3.83 -13.39
CA ALA A 35 -21.17 -2.79 -14.41
C ALA A 35 -20.94 -1.39 -13.81
N GLU A 36 -21.54 -1.08 -12.67
CA GLU A 36 -21.34 0.19 -11.97
C GLU A 36 -19.99 0.23 -11.26
N ALA A 37 -19.51 -0.88 -10.67
CA ALA A 37 -18.16 -1.00 -10.15
C ALA A 37 -17.12 -0.84 -11.27
N ASP A 38 -17.36 -1.41 -12.45
CA ASP A 38 -16.50 -1.26 -13.64
C ASP A 38 -16.52 0.20 -14.13
N LYS A 39 -17.68 0.87 -14.13
CA LYS A 39 -17.78 2.31 -14.45
C LYS A 39 -17.08 3.19 -13.41
N LEU A 40 -17.18 2.87 -12.13
CA LEU A 40 -16.49 3.58 -11.05
C LEU A 40 -14.97 3.35 -11.13
N HIS A 41 -14.52 2.15 -11.49
CA HIS A 41 -13.13 1.86 -11.80
C HIS A 41 -12.66 2.61 -13.07
N ALA A 42 -13.50 2.71 -14.09
CA ALA A 42 -13.20 3.46 -15.31
C ALA A 42 -13.15 4.97 -15.07
N HIS A 43 -14.06 5.54 -14.27
CA HIS A 43 -14.04 6.95 -13.88
C HIS A 43 -12.91 7.28 -12.90
N ALA A 44 -12.52 6.33 -12.04
CA ALA A 44 -11.28 6.41 -11.29
C ALA A 44 -10.05 6.30 -12.21
N GLY A 45 -10.14 5.52 -13.29
CA GLY A 45 -9.07 5.29 -14.27
C GLY A 45 -9.00 6.29 -15.43
N THR A 46 -9.87 7.31 -15.51
CA THR A 46 -9.84 8.31 -16.60
C THR A 46 -8.76 9.38 -16.39
N GLY A 47 -7.52 8.90 -16.36
CA GLY A 47 -6.31 9.61 -16.73
C GLY A 47 -5.62 8.86 -17.87
N GLY A 48 -6.27 8.81 -19.04
CA GLY A 48 -5.69 8.31 -20.29
C GLY A 48 -5.78 6.80 -20.50
N VAL A 49 -6.73 6.38 -21.35
CA VAL A 49 -6.67 5.09 -22.03
C VAL A 49 -5.50 5.15 -23.02
N SER A 50 -4.33 4.66 -22.60
CA SER A 50 -3.35 4.13 -23.55
C SER A 50 -3.35 2.62 -23.39
N ALA A 51 -3.79 1.92 -24.44
CA ALA A 51 -3.70 0.47 -24.54
C ALA A 51 -2.22 0.08 -24.52
N HIS A 52 -1.72 -0.33 -23.35
CA HIS A 52 -0.35 -0.83 -23.16
C HIS A 52 -0.37 -2.15 -22.37
N PRO A 53 0.63 -3.01 -22.63
CA PRO A 53 0.49 -4.44 -22.47
C PRO A 53 0.22 -4.81 -21.02
N THR A 54 -0.74 -5.70 -20.84
CA THR A 54 -1.05 -6.38 -19.58
C THR A 54 0.13 -7.27 -19.21
N GLY A 55 1.22 -6.66 -18.75
CA GLY A 55 2.24 -7.33 -17.95
C GLY A 55 1.64 -7.56 -16.57
N THR A 56 0.75 -8.53 -16.46
CA THR A 56 0.21 -9.00 -15.19
C THR A 56 1.40 -9.46 -14.37
N ILE A 57 1.81 -8.64 -13.39
CA ILE A 57 2.57 -9.14 -12.26
C ILE A 57 1.57 -10.00 -11.50
N VAL A 58 1.44 -11.26 -11.92
CA VAL A 58 0.75 -12.28 -11.17
C VAL A 58 1.58 -12.43 -9.90
N ALA A 59 1.11 -11.83 -8.81
CA ALA A 59 1.55 -12.23 -7.48
C ALA A 59 1.34 -13.74 -7.42
N GLN A 60 2.40 -14.49 -7.16
CA GLN A 60 2.34 -15.95 -7.05
C GLN A 60 1.21 -16.32 -6.08
N ASP A 61 0.24 -17.08 -6.59
CA ASP A 61 -0.77 -17.76 -5.78
C ASP A 61 -0.04 -18.66 -4.77
N GLY A 62 -0.06 -18.23 -3.51
CA GLY A 62 0.52 -18.94 -2.39
C GLY A 62 -0.38 -18.75 -1.18
N ASP A 63 -1.09 -19.82 -0.82
CA ASP A 63 -1.72 -20.06 0.49
C ASP A 63 -2.46 -18.85 1.09
N SER A 64 -3.71 -18.62 0.63
CA SER A 64 -4.69 -17.63 1.15
C SER A 64 -4.11 -16.67 2.21
N ALA A 65 -3.45 -15.57 1.82
CA ALA A 65 -2.65 -14.72 2.71
C ALA A 65 -3.18 -14.64 4.16
N ARG A 66 -2.61 -15.47 5.06
CA ARG A 66 -3.11 -15.64 6.43
C ARG A 66 -2.45 -14.62 7.35
N ARG A 67 -3.27 -13.72 7.89
CA ARG A 67 -2.90 -12.80 8.99
C ARG A 67 -2.97 -13.52 10.34
N ASN A 68 -2.27 -12.99 11.33
CA ASN A 68 -2.47 -13.39 12.71
C ASN A 68 -3.87 -12.93 13.17
N PRO A 69 -4.72 -13.84 13.68
CA PRO A 69 -6.05 -13.47 14.12
C PRO A 69 -6.00 -12.53 15.33
N ILE A 70 -6.96 -11.62 15.42
CA ILE A 70 -7.11 -10.73 16.58
C ILE A 70 -7.98 -11.37 17.67
N SER A 71 -7.73 -11.01 18.93
CA SER A 71 -8.63 -11.34 20.03
C SER A 71 -9.94 -10.51 20.00
N ALA A 72 -10.87 -10.82 20.91
CA ALA A 72 -12.05 -9.98 21.12
C ALA A 72 -11.67 -8.55 21.54
N GLN A 73 -10.63 -8.40 22.36
CA GLN A 73 -10.07 -7.11 22.77
C GLN A 73 -9.33 -6.42 21.62
N GLY A 74 -8.97 -7.14 20.57
CA GLY A 74 -8.41 -6.59 19.34
C GLY A 74 -9.45 -5.87 18.47
N LYS A 75 -10.75 -6.17 18.56
CA LYS A 75 -11.79 -5.54 17.72
C LYS A 75 -11.94 -4.05 18.03
N VAL A 76 -11.88 -3.18 17.03
CA VAL A 76 -11.96 -1.72 17.23
C VAL A 76 -12.99 -1.09 16.30
N ALA A 77 -13.65 -0.02 16.73
CA ALA A 77 -14.54 0.75 15.87
C ALA A 77 -13.72 1.60 14.88
N ARG A 78 -14.22 1.79 13.65
CA ARG A 78 -13.55 2.56 12.59
C ARG A 78 -13.09 3.94 13.09
N SER A 79 -14.01 4.70 13.67
CA SER A 79 -13.73 6.06 14.17
C SER A 79 -12.69 6.07 15.30
N THR A 80 -12.62 5.01 16.11
CA THR A 80 -11.61 4.91 17.17
C THR A 80 -10.23 4.64 16.57
N LEU A 81 -10.12 3.74 15.59
CA LEU A 81 -8.84 3.50 14.92
C LEU A 81 -8.36 4.74 14.15
N GLU A 82 -9.27 5.42 13.45
CA GLU A 82 -9.00 6.67 12.74
C GLU A 82 -8.41 7.73 13.70
N ARG A 83 -9.08 8.01 14.83
CA ARG A 83 -8.57 8.95 15.84
C ARG A 83 -7.23 8.53 16.45
N ILE A 84 -7.05 7.24 16.73
CA ILE A 84 -5.77 6.71 17.22
C ILE A 84 -4.67 6.94 16.18
N LEU A 85 -4.96 6.71 14.90
CA LEU A 85 -4.01 6.89 13.81
C LEU A 85 -3.72 8.37 13.50
N ASP A 86 -4.62 9.29 13.85
CA ASP A 86 -4.43 10.73 13.74
C ASP A 86 -3.82 11.38 15.00
N ALA A 87 -3.69 10.63 16.09
CA ALA A 87 -3.12 11.15 17.33
C ALA A 87 -1.66 11.62 17.14
N ILE A 88 -1.39 12.86 17.54
CA ILE A 88 -0.05 13.45 17.53
C ILE A 88 0.84 12.70 18.52
N ASN A 89 2.10 12.44 18.15
CA ASN A 89 3.08 11.70 18.97
C ASN A 89 2.59 10.32 19.46
N ALA A 90 1.58 9.75 18.78
CA ALA A 90 0.91 8.53 19.16
C ALA A 90 0.35 8.52 20.60
N ASP A 91 -0.10 9.69 21.07
CA ASP A 91 -0.81 9.86 22.34
C ASP A 91 -2.25 10.34 22.07
N PRO A 92 -3.24 9.43 22.01
CA PRO A 92 -4.64 9.80 21.85
C PRO A 92 -5.14 10.66 23.01
N GLU A 93 -5.90 11.72 22.70
CA GLU A 93 -6.44 12.62 23.73
C GLU A 93 -7.43 11.91 24.68
N LEU A 94 -8.27 11.05 24.12
CA LEU A 94 -9.29 10.31 24.87
C LEU A 94 -8.67 9.12 25.63
N VAL A 95 -8.97 9.02 26.92
CA VAL A 95 -8.51 7.92 27.79
C VAL A 95 -8.94 6.55 27.24
N SER A 96 -10.15 6.44 26.69
CA SER A 96 -10.65 5.23 26.03
C SER A 96 -9.79 4.83 24.84
N ASP A 97 -9.35 5.81 24.04
CA ASP A 97 -8.55 5.59 22.85
C ASP A 97 -7.12 5.20 23.23
N ARG A 98 -6.56 5.75 24.32
CA ARG A 98 -5.28 5.29 24.91
C ARG A 98 -5.36 3.83 25.37
N ALA A 99 -6.41 3.48 26.11
CA ALA A 99 -6.62 2.10 26.54
C ALA A 99 -6.73 1.16 25.33
N LYS A 100 -7.47 1.59 24.30
CA LYS A 100 -7.62 0.80 23.09
C LYS A 100 -6.31 0.66 22.31
N LEU A 101 -5.55 1.73 22.16
CA LEU A 101 -4.24 1.72 21.51
C LEU A 101 -3.29 0.70 22.17
N ARG A 102 -3.28 0.61 23.51
CA ARG A 102 -2.48 -0.42 24.21
C ARG A 102 -2.86 -1.84 23.76
N HIS A 103 -4.14 -2.17 23.72
CA HIS A 103 -4.59 -3.48 23.22
C HIS A 103 -4.21 -3.73 21.76
N LEU A 104 -4.38 -2.74 20.87
CA LEU A 104 -4.01 -2.91 19.47
C LEU A 104 -2.50 -3.11 19.27
N ARG A 105 -1.68 -2.46 20.11
CA ARG A 105 -0.23 -2.70 20.15
C ARG A 105 0.08 -4.10 20.65
N GLU A 106 -0.57 -4.57 21.72
CA GLU A 106 -0.42 -5.93 22.23
C GLU A 106 -0.74 -7.00 21.17
N GLU A 107 -1.79 -6.80 20.37
CA GLU A 107 -2.13 -7.68 19.23
C GLU A 107 -0.98 -7.77 18.22
N ASN A 108 -0.43 -6.63 17.79
CA ASN A 108 0.70 -6.58 16.87
C ASN A 108 1.97 -7.18 17.48
N LEU A 109 2.29 -6.87 18.74
CA LEU A 109 3.48 -7.39 19.42
C LEU A 109 3.39 -8.93 19.59
N SER A 110 2.21 -9.44 19.91
CA SER A 110 1.94 -10.88 19.96
C SER A 110 2.12 -11.52 18.58
N ALA A 111 1.58 -10.90 17.53
CA ALA A 111 1.76 -11.36 16.15
C ALA A 111 3.24 -11.38 15.75
N ILE A 112 4.02 -10.33 16.03
CA ILE A 112 5.47 -10.32 15.76
C ILE A 112 6.17 -11.50 16.46
N LYS A 113 5.86 -11.78 17.72
CA LYS A 113 6.42 -12.94 18.44
C LYS A 113 6.02 -14.28 17.83
N VAL A 114 4.82 -14.40 17.31
CA VAL A 114 4.37 -15.61 16.58
C VAL A 114 5.13 -15.74 15.27
N TRP A 115 5.24 -14.64 14.51
CA TRP A 115 5.95 -14.57 13.24
C TRP A 115 7.43 -14.99 13.37
N LEU A 116 8.15 -14.42 14.34
CA LEU A 116 9.55 -14.75 14.61
C LEU A 116 9.77 -16.24 14.93
N ARG A 117 8.82 -16.86 15.64
CA ARG A 117 8.88 -18.29 15.99
C ARG A 117 8.64 -19.22 14.80
N ARG A 118 8.03 -18.75 13.70
CA ARG A 118 7.73 -19.56 12.51
C ARG A 118 8.94 -19.82 11.60
N GLY A 119 10.14 -19.36 11.97
CA GLY A 119 11.39 -19.74 11.30
C GLY A 119 12.10 -18.60 10.57
N HIS A 120 11.71 -17.35 10.79
CA HIS A 120 12.30 -16.19 10.11
C HIS A 120 13.62 -15.72 10.72
N THR A 121 14.26 -16.55 11.55
CA THR A 121 15.56 -16.27 12.18
C THR A 121 16.66 -16.25 11.12
N GLN A 122 16.79 -15.09 10.49
CA GLN A 122 17.87 -14.79 9.56
C GLN A 122 19.13 -14.38 10.33
N PRO A 123 20.33 -14.59 9.75
CA PRO A 123 21.57 -14.20 10.39
C PRO A 123 21.55 -12.70 10.74
N ARG A 124 21.98 -12.38 11.96
CA ARG A 124 22.05 -11.01 12.52
C ARG A 124 20.69 -10.33 12.76
N GLN A 125 19.58 -11.06 12.70
CA GLN A 125 18.30 -10.51 13.12
C GLN A 125 18.32 -10.16 14.63
N PRO A 126 17.88 -8.95 15.02
CA PRO A 126 17.77 -8.57 16.42
C PRO A 126 16.79 -9.47 17.20
N GLN A 127 17.14 -9.75 18.45
CA GLN A 127 16.21 -10.44 19.36
C GLN A 127 15.04 -9.53 19.70
N PHE A 128 13.87 -10.13 19.88
CA PHE A 128 12.64 -9.42 20.20
C PHE A 128 11.88 -10.12 21.33
N HIS A 129 11.80 -9.45 22.47
CA HIS A 129 11.08 -9.79 23.68
C HIS A 129 9.74 -9.04 23.81
N GLY A 130 9.43 -8.10 22.91
CA GLY A 130 8.14 -7.41 22.80
C GLY A 130 8.06 -6.07 23.53
N GLY A 131 9.20 -5.43 23.79
CA GLY A 131 9.27 -4.10 24.38
C GLY A 131 9.33 -2.99 23.32
N PRO A 132 9.49 -1.74 23.76
CA PRO A 132 9.87 -0.64 22.88
C PRO A 132 11.36 -0.66 22.50
N ASP A 133 12.23 -1.13 23.42
CA ASP A 133 13.70 -1.07 23.28
C ASP A 133 14.24 -2.00 22.18
N ASP A 134 13.54 -3.09 21.90
CA ASP A 134 13.85 -4.08 20.88
C ASP A 134 13.04 -3.89 19.59
N PHE A 135 11.94 -3.13 19.63
CA PHE A 135 11.13 -2.83 18.45
C PHE A 135 11.89 -2.04 17.39
N LEU A 136 12.53 -0.91 17.77
CA LEU A 136 13.26 -0.08 16.81
C LEU A 136 14.48 -0.78 16.19
N PRO A 137 15.31 -1.54 16.93
CA PRO A 137 16.33 -2.38 16.34
C PRO A 137 15.78 -3.38 15.33
N LEU A 138 14.69 -4.09 15.67
CA LEU A 138 14.04 -5.03 14.76
C LEU A 138 13.56 -4.34 13.48
N MET A 139 12.86 -3.20 13.60
CA MET A 139 12.37 -2.45 12.42
C MET A 139 13.52 -1.91 11.56
N THR A 140 14.62 -1.46 12.18
CA THR A 140 15.82 -1.02 11.45
C THR A 140 16.39 -2.16 10.62
N TRP A 141 16.48 -3.36 11.18
CA TRP A 141 16.91 -4.55 10.45
C TRP A 141 15.92 -4.91 9.34
N LEU A 142 14.61 -4.90 9.61
CA LEU A 142 13.57 -5.23 8.63
C LEU A 142 13.53 -4.28 7.43
N VAL A 143 13.76 -2.97 7.63
CA VAL A 143 13.84 -2.00 6.52
C VAL A 143 14.97 -2.35 5.53
N MET A 144 16.05 -2.95 6.02
CA MET A 144 17.14 -3.46 5.19
C MET A 144 16.84 -4.84 4.58
N HIS A 145 15.90 -5.60 5.16
CA HIS A 145 15.48 -6.93 4.71
C HIS A 145 14.01 -6.88 4.24
N ARG A 146 13.76 -6.12 3.17
CA ARG A 146 12.40 -5.71 2.75
C ARG A 146 11.44 -6.87 2.53
N THR A 147 11.90 -8.00 2.00
CA THR A 147 11.07 -9.21 1.87
C THR A 147 10.53 -9.68 3.23
N ALA A 148 11.37 -9.67 4.27
CA ALA A 148 10.94 -10.01 5.63
C ALA A 148 10.02 -8.95 6.24
N LEU A 149 10.26 -7.66 5.94
CA LEU A 149 9.35 -6.58 6.34
C LEU A 149 7.97 -6.74 5.70
N HIS A 150 7.90 -7.05 4.41
CA HIS A 150 6.64 -7.26 3.70
C HIS A 150 5.87 -8.45 4.25
N ASP A 151 6.57 -9.56 4.50
CA ASP A 151 5.98 -10.75 5.09
C ASP A 151 5.43 -10.47 6.50
N LEU A 152 6.19 -9.73 7.33
CA LEU A 152 5.69 -9.29 8.64
C LEU A 152 4.44 -8.41 8.52
N LEU A 153 4.44 -7.41 7.63
CA LEU A 153 3.31 -6.49 7.46
C LEU A 153 2.06 -7.17 6.88
N GLN A 154 2.26 -8.20 6.07
CA GLN A 154 1.18 -9.09 5.63
C GLN A 154 0.68 -9.98 6.76
N PHE A 155 1.52 -10.31 7.73
CA PHE A 155 1.17 -11.19 8.85
C PHE A 155 0.47 -10.45 10.01
N VAL A 156 0.92 -9.26 10.40
CA VAL A 156 0.36 -8.53 11.56
C VAL A 156 -1.08 -8.06 11.31
N PRO A 157 -1.93 -7.92 12.35
CA PRO A 157 -3.32 -7.50 12.17
C PRO A 157 -3.47 -6.01 11.84
N TYR A 158 -2.67 -5.14 12.46
CA TYR A 158 -2.75 -3.68 12.28
C TYR A 158 -1.45 -3.09 11.71
N PRO A 159 -1.13 -3.36 10.43
CA PRO A 159 0.10 -2.85 9.82
C PRO A 159 0.18 -1.32 9.77
N GLU A 160 -0.96 -0.62 9.74
CA GLU A 160 -1.01 0.85 9.81
C GLU A 160 -0.40 1.38 11.13
N LEU A 161 -0.60 0.65 12.24
CA LEU A 161 -0.01 1.02 13.52
C LEU A 161 1.51 0.81 13.51
N ILE A 162 2.01 -0.27 12.91
CA ILE A 162 3.47 -0.48 12.79
C ILE A 162 4.10 0.73 12.10
N ALA A 163 3.53 1.16 10.97
CA ALA A 163 4.02 2.31 10.22
C ALA A 163 3.93 3.63 11.00
N LYS A 164 2.82 3.86 11.72
CA LYS A 164 2.64 5.05 12.57
C LYS A 164 3.70 5.19 13.65
N PHE A 165 4.18 4.07 14.21
CA PHE A 165 5.18 4.08 15.27
C PHE A 165 6.63 4.08 14.77
N LEU A 166 6.86 4.11 13.45
CA LEU A 166 8.20 4.29 12.91
C LEU A 166 8.64 5.75 13.05
N PRO A 167 9.91 6.01 13.42
CA PRO A 167 10.49 7.33 13.28
C PRO A 167 10.37 7.81 11.83
N ARG A 168 10.05 9.10 11.64
CA ARG A 168 9.85 9.71 10.32
C ARG A 168 10.98 9.39 9.34
N GLU A 169 12.23 9.55 9.78
CA GLU A 169 13.41 9.28 8.95
C GLU A 169 13.49 7.81 8.51
N MET A 170 13.09 6.88 9.37
CA MET A 170 13.04 5.46 9.03
C MET A 170 11.94 5.15 8.01
N LEU A 171 10.75 5.73 8.19
CA LEU A 171 9.64 5.59 7.23
C LEU A 171 10.03 6.12 5.84
N LEU A 172 10.67 7.29 5.78
CA LEU A 172 11.11 7.88 4.51
C LEU A 172 12.25 7.11 3.86
N CYS A 173 13.21 6.62 4.65
CA CYS A 173 14.26 5.74 4.16
C CYS A 173 13.67 4.45 3.58
N TRP A 174 12.71 3.84 4.28
CA TRP A 174 12.01 2.66 3.80
C TRP A 174 11.30 2.92 2.46
N GLY A 175 10.51 3.99 2.36
CA GLY A 175 9.84 4.37 1.11
C GLY A 175 10.81 4.62 -0.06
N GLU A 176 12.00 5.16 0.22
CA GLU A 176 13.04 5.33 -0.80
C GLU A 176 13.61 4.00 -1.29
N LEU A 177 13.78 3.03 -0.38
CA LEU A 177 14.24 1.67 -0.72
C LEU A 177 13.18 0.89 -1.50
N GLU A 178 11.90 1.00 -1.13
CA GLU A 178 10.79 0.41 -1.91
C GLU A 178 10.75 0.96 -3.33
N ARG A 179 10.94 2.28 -3.48
CA ARG A 179 11.03 2.90 -4.81
C ARG A 179 12.21 2.33 -5.60
N TYR A 180 13.37 2.21 -4.98
CA TYR A 180 14.56 1.67 -5.63
C TYR A 180 14.32 0.25 -6.14
N ASP A 181 13.76 -0.63 -5.32
CA ASP A 181 13.43 -2.00 -5.72
C ASP A 181 12.46 -2.04 -6.90
N LEU A 182 11.40 -1.22 -6.84
CA LEU A 182 10.46 -1.10 -7.95
C LEU A 182 11.16 -0.66 -9.24
N GLN A 183 12.04 0.34 -9.16
CA GLN A 183 12.78 0.87 -10.31
C GLN A 183 13.70 -0.19 -10.92
N ILE A 184 14.49 -0.89 -10.09
CA ILE A 184 15.39 -1.96 -10.54
C ILE A 184 14.59 -3.14 -11.13
N ALA A 185 13.53 -3.58 -10.45
CA ALA A 185 12.67 -4.66 -10.93
C ALA A 185 12.03 -4.31 -12.28
N THR A 186 11.52 -3.08 -12.42
CA THR A 186 10.94 -2.59 -13.67
C THR A 186 11.95 -2.62 -14.82
N MET A 187 13.17 -2.12 -14.59
CA MET A 187 14.21 -2.15 -15.63
C MET A 187 14.59 -3.60 -15.99
N ARG A 188 14.74 -4.50 -15.01
CA ARG A 188 15.02 -5.92 -15.25
C ARG A 188 13.90 -6.60 -16.05
N GLN A 189 12.64 -6.27 -15.77
CA GLN A 189 11.49 -6.77 -16.55
C GLN A 189 11.53 -6.28 -18.00
N LEU A 190 11.77 -4.99 -18.24
CA LEU A 190 11.86 -4.43 -19.59
C LEU A 190 12.98 -5.07 -20.42
N VAL A 191 14.11 -5.45 -19.79
CA VAL A 191 15.20 -6.17 -20.47
C VAL A 191 14.75 -7.52 -21.04
N ASN A 192 13.84 -8.20 -20.34
CA ASN A 192 13.38 -9.55 -20.68
C ASN A 192 12.08 -9.56 -21.50
N HIS A 193 11.37 -8.43 -21.60
CA HIS A 193 10.08 -8.34 -22.29
C HIS A 193 10.24 -8.31 -23.81
N GLU A 194 9.50 -9.17 -24.53
CA GLU A 194 9.68 -9.36 -25.98
C GLU A 194 9.45 -8.07 -26.77
N GLU A 195 8.36 -7.36 -26.49
CA GLU A 195 7.93 -6.15 -27.21
C GLU A 195 8.84 -4.93 -27.01
N VAL A 196 9.79 -4.98 -26.07
CA VAL A 196 10.69 -3.84 -25.80
C VAL A 196 11.80 -3.80 -26.87
N PRO A 197 12.00 -2.66 -27.57
CA PRO A 197 13.04 -2.51 -28.58
C PRO A 197 14.45 -2.78 -28.05
N ILE A 198 15.34 -3.31 -28.90
CA ILE A 198 16.73 -3.62 -28.56
C ILE A 198 17.47 -2.42 -27.93
N PRO A 199 17.40 -1.17 -28.48
CA PRO A 199 18.07 -0.02 -27.87
C PRO A 199 17.59 0.29 -26.45
N ALA A 200 16.29 0.09 -26.17
CA ALA A 200 15.72 0.28 -24.84
C ALA A 200 16.18 -0.82 -23.87
N LYS A 201 16.28 -2.08 -24.33
CA LYS A 201 16.83 -3.21 -23.55
C LYS A 201 18.29 -2.96 -23.18
N GLU A 202 19.12 -2.56 -24.14
CA GLU A 202 20.54 -2.25 -23.89
C GLU A 202 20.71 -1.08 -22.93
N TYR A 203 19.89 -0.03 -23.09
CA TYR A 203 19.87 1.09 -22.16
C TYR A 203 19.53 0.64 -20.73
N CYS A 204 18.47 -0.17 -20.55
CA CYS A 204 18.10 -0.73 -19.25
C CYS A 204 19.20 -1.62 -18.65
N ARG A 205 19.83 -2.50 -19.45
CA ARG A 205 20.97 -3.33 -18.99
C ARG A 205 22.12 -2.49 -18.47
N SER A 206 22.51 -1.45 -19.23
CA SER A 206 23.60 -0.56 -18.82
C SER A 206 23.27 0.22 -17.54
N TRP A 207 22.01 0.62 -17.38
CA TRP A 207 21.56 1.36 -16.20
C TRP A 207 21.49 0.47 -14.96
N VAL A 208 20.96 -0.76 -15.08
CA VAL A 208 20.98 -1.76 -14.00
C VAL A 208 22.41 -2.13 -13.63
N ALA A 209 23.31 -2.34 -14.59
CA ALA A 209 24.72 -2.63 -14.32
C ALA A 209 25.44 -1.47 -13.60
N ALA A 210 25.00 -0.23 -13.81
CA ALA A 210 25.51 0.93 -13.10
C ALA A 210 24.95 1.06 -11.67
N CYS A 211 23.90 0.31 -11.30
CA CYS A 211 23.40 0.21 -9.93
C CYS A 211 24.07 -1.00 -9.26
N THR A 212 25.17 -0.75 -8.56
CA THR A 212 26.14 -1.81 -8.19
C THR A 212 25.78 -2.61 -6.94
N THR A 213 24.86 -2.12 -6.11
CA THR A 213 24.44 -2.77 -4.86
C THR A 213 22.97 -3.15 -4.89
N GLU A 214 22.67 -4.41 -4.57
CA GLU A 214 21.29 -4.90 -4.50
C GLU A 214 20.51 -4.22 -3.36
N ASP A 215 21.18 -3.90 -2.25
CA ASP A 215 20.57 -3.18 -1.12
C ASP A 215 20.27 -1.71 -1.42
N GLY A 216 20.75 -1.20 -2.56
CA GLY A 216 20.50 0.17 -3.01
C GLY A 216 21.24 1.21 -2.17
N SER A 217 22.56 1.33 -2.36
CA SER A 217 23.34 2.44 -1.78
C SER A 217 22.76 3.81 -2.11
N THR A 218 23.08 4.85 -1.34
CA THR A 218 22.62 6.22 -1.63
C THR A 218 22.92 6.64 -3.07
N ARG A 219 24.11 6.30 -3.60
CA ARG A 219 24.47 6.58 -4.99
C ARG A 219 23.54 5.87 -5.98
N ASP A 220 23.29 4.58 -5.77
CA ASP A 220 22.47 3.78 -6.67
C ASP A 220 21.00 4.25 -6.65
N ARG A 221 20.49 4.66 -5.49
CA ARG A 221 19.14 5.26 -5.38
C ARG A 221 19.01 6.58 -6.11
N GLN A 222 20.03 7.45 -6.04
CA GLN A 222 20.05 8.70 -6.81
C GLN A 222 20.11 8.43 -8.32
N LEU A 223 20.86 7.39 -8.73
CA LEU A 223 20.97 7.00 -10.13
C LEU A 223 19.67 6.39 -10.68
N ALA A 224 19.02 5.51 -9.91
CA ALA A 224 17.79 4.82 -10.32
C ALA A 224 16.60 5.78 -10.41
N LYS A 225 16.55 6.84 -9.59
CA LYS A 225 15.44 7.79 -9.59
C LYS A 225 15.53 8.91 -10.62
N ASP A 226 16.66 9.05 -11.31
CA ASP A 226 16.93 10.16 -12.23
C ASP A 226 15.82 10.35 -13.28
N PRO A 227 15.03 11.44 -13.20
CA PRO A 227 13.92 11.66 -14.13
C PRO A 227 14.35 11.75 -15.59
N GLN A 228 15.56 12.25 -15.87
CA GLN A 228 16.05 12.39 -17.25
C GLN A 228 16.36 11.03 -17.88
N ARG A 229 16.83 10.07 -17.08
CA ARG A 229 17.04 8.69 -17.55
C ARG A 229 15.72 8.00 -17.86
N TRP A 230 14.71 8.18 -17.02
CA TRP A 230 13.36 7.67 -17.29
C TRP A 230 12.73 8.33 -18.54
N LEU A 231 12.92 9.63 -18.73
CA LEU A 231 12.48 10.33 -19.95
C LEU A 231 13.19 9.81 -21.20
N ARG A 232 14.51 9.60 -21.13
CA ARG A 232 15.27 9.00 -22.23
C ARG A 232 14.79 7.59 -22.57
N LEU A 233 14.49 6.77 -21.56
CA LEU A 233 13.90 5.44 -21.77
C LEU A 233 12.56 5.53 -22.51
N ARG A 234 11.68 6.48 -22.14
CA ARG A 234 10.43 6.73 -22.91
C ARG A 234 10.68 7.19 -24.34
N GLY A 235 11.75 7.93 -24.60
CA GLY A 235 12.17 8.29 -25.95
C GLY A 235 12.58 7.08 -26.81
N LEU A 236 13.09 6.01 -26.18
CA LEU A 236 13.47 4.75 -26.84
C LEU A 236 12.30 3.76 -26.93
N TYR A 237 11.38 3.80 -25.96
CA TYR A 237 10.20 2.95 -25.88
C TYR A 237 9.05 3.74 -25.24
N THR A 238 8.11 4.23 -26.04
CA THR A 238 7.06 5.16 -25.60
C THR A 238 6.15 4.59 -24.51
N ALA A 239 5.92 3.28 -24.51
CA ALA A 239 5.12 2.58 -23.51
C ALA A 239 5.90 2.27 -22.21
N ALA A 240 7.17 2.69 -22.08
CA ALA A 240 7.92 2.49 -20.86
C ALA A 240 7.25 3.19 -19.66
N PRO A 241 7.15 2.53 -18.50
CA PRO A 241 6.62 3.15 -17.29
C PRO A 241 7.50 4.31 -16.81
N MET A 242 6.88 5.28 -16.14
CA MET A 242 7.56 6.43 -15.54
C MET A 242 7.67 6.23 -14.03
N CYS A 243 8.79 5.65 -13.59
CA CYS A 243 9.00 5.31 -12.17
C CYS A 243 9.76 6.41 -11.39
N SER A 244 9.97 7.59 -11.97
CA SER A 244 10.51 8.76 -11.26
C SER A 244 9.41 9.47 -10.45
N CYS A 245 9.81 10.35 -9.53
CA CYS A 245 8.86 11.20 -8.82
C CYS A 245 8.14 12.12 -9.82
N PRO A 246 6.78 12.14 -9.86
CA PRO A 246 6.06 13.01 -10.78
C PRO A 246 6.29 14.49 -10.47
N PRO A 247 6.27 15.39 -11.47
CA PRO A 247 6.34 16.82 -11.25
C PRO A 247 5.23 17.31 -10.29
N GLY A 248 5.59 18.20 -9.37
CA GLY A 248 4.66 18.76 -8.37
C GLY A 248 4.45 17.90 -7.12
N VAL A 249 4.98 16.67 -7.09
CA VAL A 249 4.92 15.80 -5.91
C VAL A 249 6.19 15.98 -5.07
N THR A 250 6.04 16.16 -3.76
CA THR A 250 7.19 16.24 -2.85
C THR A 250 7.86 14.87 -2.71
N GLU A 251 9.20 14.83 -2.62
CA GLU A 251 9.94 13.55 -2.50
C GLU A 251 9.50 12.77 -1.26
N ASP A 252 9.14 13.44 -0.16
CA ASP A 252 8.67 12.79 1.05
C ASP A 252 7.27 12.17 0.88
N SER A 253 6.34 12.87 0.22
CA SER A 253 5.02 12.28 -0.11
C SER A 253 5.18 11.09 -1.05
N TRP A 254 6.11 11.18 -1.99
CA TRP A 254 6.42 10.10 -2.90
C TRP A 254 7.01 8.89 -2.18
N ARG A 255 7.92 9.08 -1.23
CA ARG A 255 8.44 8.01 -0.36
C ARG A 255 7.31 7.35 0.44
N VAL A 256 6.43 8.14 1.07
CA VAL A 256 5.27 7.59 1.80
C VAL A 256 4.36 6.78 0.89
N MET A 257 4.09 7.25 -0.34
CA MET A 257 3.29 6.54 -1.34
C MET A 257 3.79 5.11 -1.58
N HIS A 258 5.11 4.89 -1.64
CA HIS A 258 5.70 3.56 -1.82
C HIS A 258 5.54 2.64 -0.60
N THR A 259 5.21 3.17 0.57
CA THR A 259 4.93 2.35 1.78
C THR A 259 3.47 1.90 1.87
N LEU A 260 2.52 2.70 1.33
CA LEU A 260 1.08 2.44 1.42
C LEU A 260 0.66 1.02 0.98
N PRO A 261 1.20 0.45 -0.12
CA PRO A 261 0.86 -0.90 -0.55
C PRO A 261 1.15 -2.00 0.46
N HIS A 262 2.00 -1.73 1.45
CA HIS A 262 2.42 -2.70 2.46
C HIS A 262 1.71 -2.48 3.79
N VAL A 263 1.30 -1.25 4.08
CA VAL A 263 0.82 -0.87 5.43
C VAL A 263 -0.68 -0.68 5.50
N VAL A 264 -1.35 -0.36 4.38
CA VAL A 264 -2.80 -0.22 4.36
C VAL A 264 -3.43 -1.60 4.25
N TRP A 265 -4.15 -2.04 5.29
CA TRP A 265 -4.70 -3.39 5.35
C TRP A 265 -5.58 -3.74 4.14
N ALA A 266 -6.36 -2.76 3.67
CA ALA A 266 -7.27 -2.91 2.53
C ALA A 266 -6.65 -2.57 1.18
N TRP A 267 -5.34 -2.28 1.08
CA TRP A 267 -4.75 -1.71 -0.14
C TRP A 267 -5.11 -2.51 -1.39
N SER A 268 -4.89 -3.82 -1.36
CA SER A 268 -5.08 -4.75 -2.50
C SER A 268 -6.51 -4.78 -3.05
N VAL A 269 -7.49 -4.34 -2.28
CA VAL A 269 -8.92 -4.31 -2.66
C VAL A 269 -9.42 -2.88 -2.87
N THR A 270 -8.58 -1.86 -2.71
CA THR A 270 -8.89 -0.51 -3.18
C THR A 270 -8.84 -0.47 -4.71
N PRO A 271 -9.56 0.46 -5.36
CA PRO A 271 -9.46 0.67 -6.80
C PRO A 271 -8.03 0.92 -7.29
N TRP A 272 -7.12 1.34 -6.42
CA TRP A 272 -5.74 1.68 -6.76
C TRP A 272 -4.77 0.53 -6.53
N GLY A 273 -5.02 -0.31 -5.52
CA GLY A 273 -4.15 -1.42 -5.19
C GLY A 273 -4.25 -2.60 -6.14
N THR A 274 -5.24 -2.59 -7.04
CA THR A 274 -5.34 -3.51 -8.18
C THR A 274 -4.46 -3.11 -9.36
N TYR A 275 -3.97 -1.86 -9.42
CA TYR A 275 -3.06 -1.40 -10.48
C TYR A 275 -1.60 -1.77 -10.17
N PRO A 276 -0.77 -1.96 -11.23
CA PRO A 276 0.66 -2.16 -11.05
C PRO A 276 1.30 -1.00 -10.28
N ARG A 277 2.27 -1.31 -9.40
CA ARG A 277 2.99 -0.30 -8.61
C ARG A 277 3.78 0.69 -9.46
N THR A 278 4.10 0.34 -10.71
CA THR A 278 4.69 1.27 -11.68
C THR A 278 3.78 2.45 -12.02
N GLN A 279 2.48 2.37 -11.69
CA GLN A 279 1.49 3.42 -11.92
C GLN A 279 1.19 4.28 -10.67
N LEU A 280 1.93 4.10 -9.55
CA LEU A 280 1.72 4.88 -8.33
C LEU A 280 1.79 6.40 -8.57
N GLY A 281 2.58 6.85 -9.56
CA GLY A 281 2.68 8.26 -9.93
C GLY A 281 1.38 8.81 -10.49
N SER A 282 0.75 8.07 -11.41
CA SER A 282 -0.56 8.41 -11.96
C SER A 282 -1.64 8.36 -10.89
N ILE A 283 -1.60 7.33 -10.02
CA ILE A 283 -2.55 7.20 -8.91
C ILE A 283 -2.49 8.42 -7.99
N TYR A 284 -1.28 8.85 -7.62
CA TYR A 284 -1.09 10.02 -6.75
C TYR A 284 -1.68 11.30 -7.37
N GLN A 285 -1.48 11.51 -8.67
CA GLN A 285 -1.96 12.72 -9.36
C GLN A 285 -3.47 12.76 -9.60
N VAL A 286 -4.09 11.59 -9.81
CA VAL A 286 -5.52 11.49 -10.18
C VAL A 286 -6.42 11.32 -8.96
N HIS A 287 -5.89 10.87 -7.81
CA HIS A 287 -6.71 10.51 -6.65
C HIS A 287 -6.44 11.36 -5.41
N PRO A 288 -7.25 12.41 -5.16
CA PRO A 288 -7.09 13.30 -4.02
C PRO A 288 -7.13 12.61 -2.66
N ALA A 289 -7.77 11.44 -2.54
CA ALA A 289 -7.80 10.69 -1.28
C ALA A 289 -6.42 10.13 -0.92
N VAL A 290 -5.70 9.60 -1.91
CA VAL A 290 -4.35 9.05 -1.74
C VAL A 290 -3.35 10.19 -1.53
N GLN A 291 -3.42 11.24 -2.33
CA GLN A 291 -2.60 12.44 -2.18
C GLN A 291 -2.72 13.01 -0.76
N ARG A 292 -3.94 13.28 -0.30
CA ARG A 292 -4.20 13.83 1.04
C ARG A 292 -3.71 12.90 2.16
N ALA A 293 -3.79 11.58 1.97
CA ALA A 293 -3.26 10.63 2.94
C ALA A 293 -1.73 10.75 3.04
N CYS A 294 -1.02 10.78 1.91
CA CYS A 294 0.43 10.98 1.89
C CYS A 294 0.84 12.32 2.53
N GLU A 295 0.20 13.43 2.13
CA GLU A 295 0.50 14.76 2.65
C GLU A 295 0.27 14.85 4.16
N LYS A 296 -0.86 14.33 4.66
CA LYS A 296 -1.14 14.27 6.11
C LYS A 296 -0.11 13.46 6.90
N ILE A 297 0.34 12.32 6.35
CA ILE A 297 1.38 11.51 6.98
C ILE A 297 2.69 12.29 7.05
N VAL A 298 3.08 12.95 5.95
CA VAL A 298 4.34 13.71 5.87
C VAL A 298 4.33 14.91 6.80
N ASP A 299 3.25 15.69 6.80
CA ASP A 299 3.15 16.97 7.49
C ASP A 299 2.82 16.83 8.97
N LYS A 300 2.03 15.81 9.33
CA LYS A 300 1.45 15.67 10.68
C LYS A 300 1.64 14.30 11.32
N GLY A 301 2.12 13.29 10.59
CA GLY A 301 2.14 11.90 11.08
C GLY A 301 0.73 11.33 11.30
N GLU A 302 -0.27 11.90 10.63
CA GLU A 302 -1.69 11.51 10.68
C GLU A 302 -1.94 10.37 9.68
N TRP A 303 -2.23 9.17 10.18
CA TRP A 303 -2.45 7.96 9.36
C TRP A 303 -3.93 7.60 9.18
N GLY A 304 -4.87 8.29 9.84
CA GLY A 304 -6.29 7.94 9.88
C GLY A 304 -6.96 7.92 8.51
N ALA A 305 -6.50 8.76 7.58
CA ALA A 305 -6.99 8.74 6.20
C ALA A 305 -6.79 7.38 5.49
N THR A 306 -5.80 6.58 5.90
CA THR A 306 -5.52 5.28 5.27
C THR A 306 -6.59 4.23 5.51
N VAL A 307 -7.29 4.29 6.66
CA VAL A 307 -8.41 3.37 6.98
C VAL A 307 -9.73 3.85 6.37
N MET A 308 -9.72 5.02 5.74
CA MET A 308 -10.85 5.66 5.07
C MET A 308 -10.83 5.49 3.55
N LEU A 309 -9.77 4.88 3.02
CA LEU A 309 -9.62 4.61 1.60
C LEU A 309 -10.76 3.68 1.12
N PRO A 310 -11.43 3.99 0.00
CA PRO A 310 -12.48 3.17 -0.56
C PRO A 310 -11.93 1.81 -0.99
N SER A 311 -12.51 0.74 -0.45
CA SER A 311 -12.05 -0.64 -0.65
C SER A 311 -13.16 -1.64 -0.98
N GLY A 312 -14.42 -1.20 -0.99
CA GLY A 312 -15.60 -2.09 -1.06
C GLY A 312 -15.86 -2.93 0.20
N VAL A 313 -14.83 -3.19 1.01
CA VAL A 313 -14.91 -3.95 2.27
C VAL A 313 -15.50 -3.08 3.39
N THR A 314 -16.54 -3.57 4.06
CA THR A 314 -17.08 -2.84 5.22
C THR A 314 -16.15 -2.95 6.42
N TRP A 315 -16.35 -2.07 7.40
CA TRP A 315 -15.62 -2.17 8.65
C TRP A 315 -15.94 -3.47 9.41
N GLU A 316 -17.20 -3.92 9.35
CA GLU A 316 -17.61 -5.18 9.98
C GLU A 316 -16.93 -6.38 9.30
N ASP A 317 -16.91 -6.42 7.96
CA ASP A 317 -16.21 -7.45 7.19
C ASP A 317 -14.72 -7.48 7.54
N ARG A 318 -14.06 -6.30 7.65
CA ARG A 318 -12.67 -6.20 8.09
C ARG A 318 -12.50 -6.82 9.48
N MET A 319 -13.37 -6.51 10.44
CA MET A 319 -13.27 -7.06 11.80
C MET A 319 -13.51 -8.57 11.85
N VAL A 320 -14.43 -9.10 11.03
CA VAL A 320 -14.66 -10.55 10.90
C VAL A 320 -13.43 -11.22 10.28
N ALA A 321 -12.94 -10.71 9.14
CA ALA A 321 -11.76 -11.22 8.46
C ALA A 321 -10.55 -11.24 9.41
N MET A 322 -10.27 -10.14 10.10
CA MET A 322 -9.17 -10.04 11.06
C MET A 322 -9.34 -11.01 12.24
N ALA A 323 -10.56 -11.25 12.74
CA ALA A 323 -10.79 -12.23 13.80
C ALA A 323 -10.52 -13.68 13.34
N THR A 324 -10.74 -13.96 12.05
CA THR A 324 -10.44 -15.26 11.43
C THR A 324 -9.02 -15.36 10.84
N GLY A 325 -8.20 -14.31 10.96
CA GLY A 325 -6.84 -14.30 10.41
C GLY A 325 -6.79 -14.21 8.88
N LEU A 326 -7.79 -13.59 8.25
CA LEU A 326 -7.84 -13.39 6.80
C LEU A 326 -7.34 -11.98 6.41
N ALA A 327 -6.68 -11.89 5.27
CA ALA A 327 -6.38 -10.62 4.62
C ALA A 327 -7.63 -9.99 3.99
N ALA A 328 -7.50 -8.76 3.49
CA ALA A 328 -8.57 -8.10 2.77
C ALA A 328 -8.87 -8.84 1.47
N THR A 329 -10.10 -9.32 1.33
CA THR A 329 -10.61 -9.94 0.11
C THR A 329 -11.77 -9.11 -0.42
N ALA A 330 -11.82 -8.94 -1.74
CA ALA A 330 -12.97 -8.33 -2.37
C ALA A 330 -14.13 -9.33 -2.29
N GLN A 331 -15.21 -8.95 -1.62
CA GLN A 331 -16.47 -9.68 -1.67
C GLN A 331 -17.18 -9.24 -2.96
N TYR A 332 -17.01 -9.99 -4.04
CA TYR A 332 -17.83 -9.85 -5.25
C TYR A 332 -18.96 -10.87 -5.21
#